data_AF-A0A5C0SN79-F1
#
_entry.id   AF-A0A5C0SN79-F1
#
_cell.length_a   1.000
_cell.length_b   1.000
_cell.length_c   1.000
_cell.angle_alpha   90.00
_cell.angle_beta   90.00
_cell.angle_gamma   90.00
#
_symmetry.space_group_name_H-M   'P 1'
#
loop_
_entity.id
_entity.type
_entity.pdbx_description
1 polymer ?
#
loop_
_entity_poly.entity_id
_entity_poly.type
_entity_poly.pdbx_seq_one_letter_code
_entity_poly.pdbx_strand_id
1 'polypeptide(L)'
;MVDWGAQRAKLKTANWLVKLLIVVVIGGFGLMWAADKAVTVGDFVTVVAKTPIWLVIAIELFDKLADKKDYTTWGVYMSRQWGGNSVLWGIAIGMIAFLGVLYIMAGTISMNMNAYSPGIFLATLAYALYIVMPETGDDELILFLWLAAQVATKGQYLNEAVFSLPFITKIFSVVISRIPLPL
;
A
#
# COMPACT_ATOMS: atom_id res chain seq x y z
N MET A 1 -37.47 -19.13 -1.70
CA MET A 1 -36.84 -18.10 -0.83
C MET A 1 -35.34 -18.25 -0.96
N VAL A 2 -34.61 -17.18 -1.29
CA VAL A 2 -33.15 -17.22 -1.36
C VAL A 2 -32.61 -17.27 0.07
N ASP A 3 -31.80 -18.28 0.38
CA ASP A 3 -31.09 -18.34 1.65
C ASP A 3 -29.94 -17.33 1.63
N TRP A 4 -30.27 -16.13 2.14
CA TRP A 4 -29.35 -15.01 2.24
C TRP A 4 -28.16 -15.29 3.19
N GLY A 5 -28.28 -16.23 4.12
CA GLY A 5 -27.20 -16.65 5.01
C GLY A 5 -26.17 -17.48 4.26
N ALA A 6 -26.63 -18.50 3.53
CA ALA A 6 -25.77 -19.34 2.70
C ALA A 6 -25.10 -18.55 1.56
N GLN A 7 -25.81 -17.60 0.93
CA GLN A 7 -25.21 -16.71 -0.08
C GLN A 7 -24.13 -15.80 0.50
N ARG A 8 -24.33 -15.20 1.69
CA ARG A 8 -23.30 -14.39 2.35
C ARG A 8 -22.05 -15.19 2.70
N ALA A 9 -22.22 -16.39 3.25
CA ALA A 9 -21.09 -17.27 3.58
C ALA A 9 -20.29 -17.64 2.32
N LYS A 10 -20.98 -18.03 1.23
CA LYS A 10 -20.34 -18.39 -0.05
C LYS A 10 -19.63 -17.19 -0.71
N LEU A 11 -20.19 -15.98 -0.61
CA LEU A 11 -19.56 -14.75 -1.08
C LEU A 11 -18.32 -14.38 -0.26
N LYS A 12 -18.33 -14.59 1.06
CA LYS A 12 -17.14 -14.40 1.91
C LYS A 12 -16.03 -15.38 1.55
N THR A 13 -16.34 -16.67 1.37
CA THR A 13 -15.35 -17.68 0.96
C THR A 13 -14.78 -17.39 -0.43
N ALA A 14 -15.62 -17.00 -1.40
CA ALA A 14 -15.16 -16.64 -2.73
C ALA A 14 -14.30 -15.36 -2.72
N ASN A 15 -14.64 -14.36 -1.90
CA ASN A 15 -13.86 -13.14 -1.78
C ASN A 15 -12.48 -13.41 -1.18
N TRP A 16 -12.45 -14.20 -0.11
CA TRP A 16 -11.22 -14.62 0.55
C TRP A 16 -10.28 -15.32 -0.45
N LEU A 17 -10.81 -16.25 -1.26
CA LEU A 17 -10.05 -16.94 -2.30
C LEU A 17 -9.53 -15.99 -3.38
N VAL A 18 -10.34 -15.02 -3.83
CA VAL A 18 -9.91 -14.03 -4.83
C VAL A 18 -8.78 -13.15 -4.30
N LYS A 19 -8.91 -12.61 -3.08
CA LYS A 19 -7.85 -11.84 -2.42
C LYS A 19 -6.57 -12.66 -2.31
N LEU A 20 -6.68 -13.90 -1.85
CA LEU A 20 -5.54 -14.81 -1.72
C LEU A 20 -4.87 -15.08 -3.09
N LEU A 21 -5.66 -15.30 -4.13
CA LEU A 21 -5.15 -15.55 -5.48
C LEU A 21 -4.42 -14.31 -6.03
N ILE A 22 -4.94 -13.10 -5.78
CA ILE A 22 -4.25 -11.85 -6.13
C ILE A 22 -2.91 -11.76 -5.40
N VAL A 23 -2.89 -12.01 -4.09
CA VAL A 23 -1.65 -11.94 -3.29
C VAL A 23 -0.61 -12.94 -3.78
N VAL A 24 -1.02 -14.18 -4.05
CA VAL A 24 -0.12 -15.23 -4.53
C VAL A 24 0.40 -14.92 -5.93
N VAL A 25 -0.46 -14.46 -6.84
CA VAL A 25 -0.05 -14.20 -8.23
C VAL A 25 0.80 -12.94 -8.31
N ILE A 26 0.32 -11.80 -7.81
CA ILE A 26 1.06 -10.53 -7.88
C ILE A 26 2.32 -10.62 -7.01
N GLY A 27 2.20 -11.17 -5.81
CA GLY A 27 3.35 -11.36 -4.91
C GLY A 27 4.35 -12.35 -5.47
N GLY A 28 3.91 -13.47 -6.04
CA GLY A 28 4.78 -14.44 -6.67
C GLY A 28 5.57 -13.86 -7.84
N PHE A 29 4.90 -13.16 -8.78
CA PHE A 29 5.59 -12.49 -9.89
C PHE A 29 6.53 -11.39 -9.42
N GLY A 30 6.12 -10.59 -8.43
CA GLY A 30 6.95 -9.52 -7.88
C GLY A 30 8.20 -10.06 -7.17
N LEU A 31 8.05 -11.12 -6.37
CA LEU A 31 9.16 -11.79 -5.70
C LEU A 31 10.10 -12.48 -6.69
N MET A 32 9.55 -13.12 -7.74
CA MET A 32 10.35 -13.70 -8.81
C MET A 32 11.23 -12.63 -9.48
N TRP A 33 10.66 -11.48 -9.84
CA TRP A 33 11.44 -10.37 -10.41
C TRP A 33 12.48 -9.83 -9.44
N ALA A 34 12.13 -9.70 -8.15
CA ALA A 34 13.04 -9.18 -7.14
C ALA A 34 14.17 -10.16 -6.81
N ALA A 35 13.93 -11.48 -6.89
CA ALA A 35 14.94 -12.51 -6.65
C ALA A 35 16.09 -12.47 -7.68
N ASP A 36 15.79 -12.05 -8.91
CA ASP A 36 16.79 -11.86 -9.97
C ASP A 36 17.63 -10.58 -9.80
N LYS A 37 17.25 -9.71 -8.85
CA LYS A 37 18.00 -8.51 -8.48
C LYS A 37 18.64 -8.80 -7.14
N ALA A 38 19.94 -8.54 -6.97
CA ALA A 38 20.66 -8.81 -5.73
C ALA A 38 20.23 -7.88 -4.57
N VAL A 39 18.95 -7.95 -4.16
CA VAL A 39 18.36 -7.12 -3.11
C VAL A 39 18.69 -7.71 -1.77
N THR A 40 19.24 -6.89 -0.88
CA THR A 40 19.48 -7.31 0.49
C THR A 40 18.29 -6.98 1.38
N VAL A 41 18.18 -7.70 2.51
CA VAL A 41 17.25 -7.32 3.58
C VAL A 41 17.54 -5.91 4.09
N GLY A 42 18.81 -5.48 4.04
CA GLY A 42 19.21 -4.11 4.38
C GLY A 42 18.56 -3.07 3.47
N ASP A 43 18.55 -3.28 2.16
CA ASP A 43 17.93 -2.36 1.20
C ASP A 43 16.42 -2.21 1.47
N PHE A 44 15.74 -3.33 1.72
CA PHE A 44 14.33 -3.34 2.08
C PHE A 44 14.09 -2.56 3.38
N VAL A 45 14.82 -2.88 4.46
CA VAL A 45 14.69 -2.23 5.76
C VAL A 45 14.97 -0.73 5.68
N THR A 46 15.99 -0.32 4.91
CA THR A 46 16.30 1.09 4.68
C THR A 46 15.16 1.82 4.00
N VAL A 47 14.53 1.21 2.98
CA VAL A 47 13.38 1.82 2.31
C VAL A 47 12.18 1.92 3.24
N VAL A 48 11.89 0.87 4.01
CA VAL A 48 10.80 0.89 4.99
C VAL A 48 11.04 2.01 6.01
N ALA A 49 12.25 2.13 6.56
CA ALA A 49 12.60 3.18 7.51
C ALA A 49 12.55 4.61 6.92
N LYS A 50 12.83 4.77 5.61
CA LYS A 50 12.69 6.06 4.91
C LYS A 50 11.26 6.39 4.53
N THR A 51 10.33 5.44 4.64
CA THR A 51 8.92 5.66 4.27
C THR A 51 8.35 6.76 5.18
N PRO A 52 7.79 7.84 4.61
CA PRO A 52 7.19 8.90 5.41
C PRO A 52 6.07 8.39 6.32
N ILE A 53 6.01 8.85 7.57
CA ILE A 53 5.01 8.37 8.55
C ILE A 53 3.58 8.65 8.10
N TRP A 54 3.34 9.75 7.39
CA TRP A 54 2.01 10.07 6.85
C TRP A 54 1.56 9.04 5.80
N LEU A 55 2.51 8.46 5.05
CA LEU A 55 2.22 7.42 4.07
C LEU A 55 1.91 6.09 4.77
N VAL A 56 2.66 5.76 5.83
CA VAL A 56 2.37 4.59 6.67
C VAL A 56 0.95 4.68 7.23
N ILE A 57 0.57 5.82 7.82
CA ILE A 57 -0.79 6.06 8.32
C ILE A 57 -1.83 5.96 7.19
N ALA A 58 -1.53 6.50 6.01
CA ALA A 58 -2.43 6.41 4.86
C ALA A 58 -2.64 4.95 4.42
N ILE A 59 -1.58 4.13 4.37
CA ILE A 59 -1.67 2.70 4.04
C ILE A 59 -2.56 1.97 5.04
N GLU A 60 -2.37 2.18 6.33
CA GLU A 60 -3.20 1.56 7.38
C GLU A 60 -4.66 2.00 7.27
N LEU A 61 -4.90 3.29 6.97
CA LEU A 61 -6.26 3.78 6.75
C LEU A 61 -6.89 3.14 5.51
N PHE A 62 -6.13 3.00 4.42
CA PHE A 62 -6.60 2.35 3.20
C PHE A 62 -6.91 0.87 3.42
N ASP A 63 -6.06 0.14 4.14
CA ASP A 63 -6.27 -1.26 4.49
C ASP A 63 -7.56 -1.43 5.34
N LYS A 64 -7.74 -0.60 6.38
CA LYS A 64 -8.98 -0.60 7.18
C LYS A 64 -10.23 -0.26 6.37
N LEU A 65 -10.12 0.63 5.38
CA LEU A 65 -11.22 0.97 4.47
C LEU A 65 -11.52 -0.16 3.48
N ALA A 66 -10.47 -0.78 2.96
CA ALA A 66 -10.50 -1.91 2.04
C ALA A 66 -11.12 -3.16 2.69
N ASP A 67 -10.87 -3.37 3.98
CA ASP A 67 -11.44 -4.50 4.72
C ASP A 67 -12.89 -4.23 5.16
N LYS A 68 -13.20 -3.00 5.62
CA LYS A 68 -14.58 -2.60 5.95
C LYS A 68 -15.53 -2.62 4.75
N LYS A 69 -15.02 -2.38 3.55
CA LYS A 69 -15.79 -2.43 2.31
C LYS A 69 -15.27 -3.58 1.47
N ASP A 70 -15.74 -4.79 1.80
CA ASP A 70 -15.56 -6.02 1.03
C ASP A 70 -15.32 -5.70 -0.46
N TYR A 71 -14.14 -6.01 -1.01
CA TYR A 71 -13.80 -5.73 -2.41
C TYR A 71 -14.82 -6.31 -3.40
N THR A 72 -15.53 -7.35 -2.99
CA THR A 72 -16.72 -7.89 -3.66
C THR A 72 -17.90 -6.93 -3.65
N THR A 73 -18.13 -6.14 -2.62
CA THR A 73 -19.17 -5.11 -2.60
C THR A 73 -18.87 -4.02 -3.63
N TRP A 74 -17.62 -3.56 -3.73
CA TRP A 74 -17.21 -2.62 -4.76
C TRP A 74 -17.19 -3.25 -6.16
N GLY A 75 -16.67 -4.47 -6.30
CA GLY A 75 -16.66 -5.21 -7.56
C GLY A 75 -18.06 -5.56 -8.04
N VAL A 76 -18.98 -5.91 -7.13
CA VAL A 76 -20.40 -6.15 -7.41
C VAL A 76 -21.09 -4.84 -7.76
N TYR A 77 -20.85 -3.76 -7.02
CA TYR A 77 -21.39 -2.44 -7.33
C TYR A 77 -20.97 -1.98 -8.73
N MET A 78 -19.68 -2.06 -9.05
CA MET A 78 -19.16 -1.72 -10.37
C MET A 78 -19.72 -2.65 -11.45
N SER A 79 -19.80 -3.96 -11.20
CA SER A 79 -20.40 -4.90 -12.16
C SER A 79 -21.89 -4.63 -12.42
N ARG A 80 -22.63 -4.14 -11.42
CA ARG A 80 -24.06 -3.81 -11.55
C ARG A 80 -24.27 -2.50 -12.30
N GLN A 81 -23.36 -1.55 -12.12
CA GLN A 81 -23.47 -0.22 -12.72
C GLN A 81 -22.87 -0.16 -14.14
N TRP A 82 -21.79 -0.89 -14.42
CA TRP A 82 -21.04 -0.83 -15.68
C TRP A 82 -21.03 -2.17 -16.44
N GLY A 83 -21.64 -3.21 -15.90
CA GLY A 83 -21.53 -4.57 -16.42
C GLY A 83 -20.19 -5.25 -16.10
N GLY A 84 -20.07 -6.53 -16.44
CA GLY A 84 -18.83 -7.30 -16.30
C GLY A 84 -18.76 -8.19 -15.06
N ASN A 85 -17.59 -8.79 -14.83
CA ASN A 85 -17.38 -9.75 -13.74
C ASN A 85 -16.89 -9.01 -12.48
N SER A 86 -17.55 -9.24 -11.34
CA SER A 86 -17.20 -8.62 -10.06
C SER A 86 -15.78 -8.94 -9.57
N VAL A 87 -15.23 -10.10 -9.96
CA VAL A 87 -13.85 -10.50 -9.68
C VAL A 87 -12.86 -9.63 -10.47
N LEU A 88 -13.13 -9.39 -11.75
CA LEU A 88 -12.28 -8.54 -12.59
C LEU A 88 -12.26 -7.10 -12.08
N TRP A 89 -13.40 -6.59 -11.62
CA TRP A 89 -13.46 -5.28 -10.96
C TRP A 89 -12.69 -5.25 -9.64
N GLY A 90 -12.74 -6.31 -8.84
CA GLY A 90 -11.92 -6.45 -7.62
C GLY A 90 -10.42 -6.41 -7.92
N ILE A 91 -9.97 -7.14 -8.94
CA ILE A 91 -8.58 -7.11 -9.43
C ILE A 91 -8.20 -5.70 -9.90
N ALA A 92 -9.06 -5.04 -10.68
CA ALA A 92 -8.80 -3.68 -11.17
C ALA A 92 -8.62 -2.67 -10.03
N ILE A 93 -9.45 -2.75 -8.98
CA ILE A 93 -9.34 -1.88 -7.80
C ILE A 93 -8.04 -2.19 -7.02
N GLY A 94 -7.70 -3.46 -6.83
CA GLY A 94 -6.43 -3.87 -6.22
C GLY A 94 -5.22 -3.36 -6.99
N MET A 95 -5.26 -3.43 -8.33
CA MET A 95 -4.22 -2.88 -9.21
C MET A 95 -4.12 -1.35 -9.11
N ILE A 96 -5.23 -0.64 -9.02
CA ILE A 96 -5.23 0.82 -8.80
C ILE A 96 -4.61 1.16 -7.45
N ALA A 97 -4.92 0.41 -6.39
CA ALA A 97 -4.31 0.60 -5.07
C ALA A 97 -2.79 0.34 -5.12
N PHE A 98 -2.36 -0.77 -5.73
CA PHE A 98 -0.94 -1.09 -5.92
C PHE A 98 -0.19 0.02 -6.66
N LEU A 99 -0.72 0.47 -7.81
CA LEU A 99 -0.11 1.54 -8.61
C LEU A 99 -0.12 2.88 -7.86
N GLY A 100 -1.14 3.14 -7.05
CA GLY A 100 -1.22 4.32 -6.18
C GLY A 100 -0.11 4.32 -5.13
N VAL A 101 0.08 3.21 -4.39
CA VAL A 101 1.16 3.10 -3.41
C VAL A 101 2.54 3.18 -4.10
N LEU A 102 2.71 2.53 -5.26
CA LEU A 102 3.93 2.59 -6.05
C LEU A 102 4.26 4.02 -6.48
N TYR A 103 3.28 4.76 -6.98
CA TYR A 103 3.46 6.15 -7.38
C TYR A 103 3.91 7.02 -6.20
N ILE A 104 3.30 6.83 -5.03
CA ILE A 104 3.63 7.64 -3.86
C ILE A 104 5.04 7.30 -3.35
N MET A 105 5.41 6.02 -3.31
CA MET A 105 6.74 5.59 -2.83
C MET A 105 7.86 5.92 -3.81
N ALA A 106 7.65 5.68 -5.10
CA ALA A 106 8.69 5.87 -6.10
C ALA A 106 8.68 7.28 -6.71
N GLY A 107 7.68 8.11 -6.39
CA GLY A 107 7.48 9.44 -6.94
C GLY A 107 7.05 9.47 -8.41
N THR A 108 7.02 8.32 -9.09
CA THR A 108 6.66 8.18 -10.50
C THR A 108 6.18 6.77 -10.83
N ILE A 109 5.28 6.64 -11.82
CA ILE A 109 4.94 5.36 -12.45
C ILE A 109 5.72 5.25 -13.77
N SER A 110 6.78 4.45 -13.76
CA SER A 110 7.54 4.04 -14.93
C SER A 110 7.10 2.63 -15.31
N MET A 111 6.69 2.43 -16.57
CA MET A 111 6.48 1.07 -17.10
C MET A 111 7.81 0.32 -17.30
N ASN A 112 8.94 1.01 -17.24
CA ASN A 112 10.26 0.39 -17.23
C ASN A 112 10.62 -0.01 -15.79
N MET A 113 10.48 -1.29 -15.48
CA MET A 113 10.82 -1.85 -14.17
C MET A 113 12.29 -1.72 -13.79
N ASN A 114 13.20 -1.59 -14.77
CA ASN A 114 14.62 -1.36 -14.49
C ASN A 114 14.91 0.07 -13.97
N ALA A 115 13.94 0.99 -14.04
CA ALA A 115 14.08 2.34 -13.50
C ALA A 115 13.87 2.40 -11.98
N TYR A 116 13.35 1.34 -11.36
CA TYR A 116 13.10 1.29 -9.93
C TYR A 116 14.25 0.66 -9.16
N SER A 117 14.57 1.24 -7.99
CA SER A 117 15.39 0.55 -7.00
C SER A 117 14.66 -0.74 -6.58
N PRO A 118 15.31 -1.91 -6.64
CA PRO A 118 14.68 -3.17 -6.24
C PRO A 118 14.19 -3.18 -4.78
N GLY A 119 14.87 -2.48 -3.88
CA GLY A 119 14.41 -2.30 -2.50
C GLY A 119 13.12 -1.48 -2.39
N ILE A 120 12.99 -0.43 -3.22
CA ILE A 120 11.76 0.37 -3.31
C ILE A 120 10.61 -0.50 -3.82
N PHE A 121 10.87 -1.26 -4.89
CA PHE A 121 9.89 -2.17 -5.46
C PHE A 121 9.42 -3.21 -4.43
N LEU A 122 10.33 -3.84 -3.67
CA LEU A 122 9.97 -4.82 -2.64
C LEU A 122 9.13 -4.21 -1.51
N ALA A 123 9.48 -3.03 -1.02
CA ALA A 123 8.71 -2.35 0.02
C ALA A 123 7.31 -1.97 -0.47
N THR A 124 7.21 -1.43 -1.68
CA THR A 124 5.91 -1.14 -2.31
C THR A 124 5.10 -2.40 -2.51
N LEU A 125 5.71 -3.48 -3.01
CA LEU A 125 5.05 -4.77 -3.20
C LEU A 125 4.49 -5.27 -1.87
N ALA A 126 5.27 -5.22 -0.79
CA ALA A 126 4.83 -5.61 0.55
C ALA A 126 3.62 -4.77 1.01
N TYR A 127 3.67 -3.45 0.89
CA TYR A 127 2.59 -2.56 1.31
C TYR A 127 1.31 -2.74 0.48
N ALA A 128 1.44 -2.92 -0.82
CA ALA A 128 0.30 -3.10 -1.70
C ALA A 128 -0.35 -4.48 -1.53
N LEU A 129 0.45 -5.53 -1.32
CA LEU A 129 -0.07 -6.85 -0.99
C LEU A 129 -0.78 -6.83 0.36
N TYR A 130 -0.25 -6.11 1.34
CA TYR A 130 -0.88 -5.94 2.64
C TYR A 130 -2.30 -5.38 2.52
N ILE A 131 -2.50 -4.28 1.78
CA ILE A 131 -3.83 -3.67 1.60
C ILE A 131 -4.86 -4.65 0.98
N VAL A 132 -4.41 -5.58 0.14
CA VAL A 132 -5.27 -6.51 -0.60
C VAL A 132 -5.41 -7.87 0.11
N MET A 133 -4.59 -8.12 1.13
CA MET A 133 -4.56 -9.38 1.85
C MET A 133 -5.92 -9.61 2.55
N PRO A 134 -6.37 -10.87 2.66
CA PRO A 134 -7.58 -11.17 3.41
C PRO A 134 -7.35 -10.87 4.91
N GLU A 135 -8.32 -10.19 5.52
CA GLU A 135 -8.43 -10.02 6.98
C GLU A 135 -7.27 -9.25 7.62
N THR A 136 -6.63 -8.32 6.90
CA THR A 136 -5.54 -7.48 7.43
C THR A 136 -6.00 -6.22 8.16
N GLY A 137 -7.26 -5.81 8.00
CA GLY A 137 -7.79 -4.55 8.53
C GLY A 137 -7.92 -4.44 10.06
N ASP A 138 -7.55 -5.49 10.80
CA ASP A 138 -7.68 -5.55 12.25
C ASP A 138 -6.45 -4.99 12.99
N ASP A 139 -5.24 -5.16 12.45
CA ASP A 139 -3.97 -4.80 13.10
C ASP A 139 -3.15 -3.80 12.26
N GLU A 140 -2.33 -2.95 12.87
CA GLU A 140 -1.47 -2.00 12.14
C GLU A 140 -0.09 -2.60 11.77
N LEU A 141 -0.06 -3.63 10.93
CA LEU A 141 1.17 -4.39 10.63
C LEU A 141 2.25 -3.56 9.91
N ILE A 142 1.86 -2.62 9.04
CA ILE A 142 2.83 -1.76 8.34
C ILE A 142 3.42 -0.72 9.29
N LEU A 143 2.64 -0.22 10.25
CA LEU A 143 3.15 0.63 11.32
C LEU A 143 4.15 -0.12 12.19
N PHE A 144 3.86 -1.37 12.57
CA PHE A 144 4.80 -2.19 13.34
C PHE A 144 6.07 -2.51 12.54
N LEU A 145 5.93 -2.83 11.26
CA LEU A 145 7.06 -3.03 10.36
C LEU A 145 7.92 -1.76 10.23
N TRP A 146 7.29 -0.59 10.13
CA TRP A 146 7.97 0.70 10.08
C TRP A 146 8.75 0.98 11.38
N LEU A 147 8.14 0.77 12.54
CA LEU A 147 8.81 0.91 13.84
C LEU A 147 9.99 -0.05 13.98
N ALA A 148 9.82 -1.31 13.58
CA ALA A 148 10.90 -2.29 13.56
C ALA A 148 12.05 -1.87 12.64
N ALA A 149 11.75 -1.28 11.47
CA ALA A 149 12.75 -0.74 10.57
C ALA A 149 13.48 0.49 11.14
N GLN A 150 12.79 1.36 11.90
CA GLN A 150 13.46 2.44 12.64
C GLN A 150 14.43 1.88 13.67
N VAL A 151 14.05 0.85 14.43
CA VAL A 151 14.95 0.20 15.39
C VAL A 151 16.15 -0.44 14.68
N ALA A 152 15.92 -1.17 13.59
CA ALA A 152 16.97 -1.82 12.82
C ALA A 152 17.98 -0.84 12.21
N THR A 153 17.50 0.35 11.83
CA THR A 153 18.33 1.46 11.31
C THR A 153 18.85 2.40 12.41
N LYS A 154 18.62 2.06 13.70
CA LYS A 154 18.99 2.89 14.86
C LYS A 154 18.42 4.31 14.79
N GLY A 155 17.27 4.48 14.16
CA GLY A 155 16.58 5.77 14.00
C GLY A 155 17.26 6.72 13.01
N GLN A 156 18.20 6.25 12.19
CA GLN A 156 18.94 7.09 11.24
C GLN A 156 18.02 7.89 10.31
N TYR A 157 16.85 7.33 9.96
CA TYR A 157 15.90 7.92 9.03
C TYR A 157 14.67 8.53 9.71
N LEU A 158 14.61 8.53 11.05
CA LEU A 158 13.41 8.95 11.78
C LEU A 158 13.04 10.41 11.51
N ASN A 159 14.03 11.30 11.47
CA ASN A 159 13.81 12.73 11.20
C ASN A 159 13.25 12.94 9.78
N GLU A 160 13.89 12.35 8.77
CA GLU A 160 13.40 12.39 7.39
C GLU A 160 11.99 11.79 7.26
N ALA A 161 11.77 10.61 7.83
CA ALA A 161 10.49 9.91 7.73
C ALA A 161 9.34 10.65 8.46
N VAL A 162 9.60 11.32 9.58
CA VAL A 162 8.58 12.04 10.34
C VAL A 162 8.32 13.44 9.76
N PHE A 163 9.36 14.13 9.30
CA PHE A 163 9.28 15.53 8.87
C PHE A 163 9.26 15.74 7.35
N SER A 164 9.22 14.67 6.54
CA SER A 164 9.15 14.71 5.05
C SER A 164 7.83 15.22 4.46
N LEU A 165 7.00 15.94 5.21
CA LEU A 165 5.72 16.42 4.71
C LEU A 165 5.91 17.44 3.57
N PRO A 166 5.43 17.17 2.34
CA PRO A 166 5.56 18.10 1.21
C PRO A 166 4.79 19.42 1.41
N PHE A 167 3.87 19.46 2.37
CA PHE A 167 3.09 20.64 2.71
C PHE A 167 3.70 21.46 3.87
N ILE A 168 4.49 20.85 4.76
CA ILE A 168 5.14 21.59 5.86
C ILE A 168 6.18 22.53 5.29
N THR A 169 6.99 22.13 4.31
CA THR A 169 7.96 23.04 3.67
C THR A 169 7.27 24.26 3.04
N LYS A 170 6.09 24.08 2.41
CA LYS A 170 5.28 25.17 1.85
C LYS A 170 4.63 26.05 2.92
N ILE A 171 4.08 25.47 3.98
CA ILE A 171 3.49 26.25 5.09
C ILE A 171 4.60 27.00 5.82
N PHE A 172 5.73 26.37 6.10
CA PHE A 172 6.87 26.96 6.78
C PHE A 172 7.49 28.08 5.93
N SER A 173 7.62 27.92 4.61
CA SER A 173 8.06 29.00 3.72
C SER A 173 7.05 30.17 3.68
N VAL A 174 5.75 29.87 3.66
CA VAL A 174 4.70 30.90 3.66
C VAL A 174 4.66 31.64 5.01
N VAL A 175 4.78 30.92 6.13
CA VAL A 175 4.78 31.49 7.47
C VAL A 175 6.06 32.33 7.68
N ILE A 176 7.24 31.81 7.33
CA ILE A 176 8.50 32.57 7.43
C ILE A 176 8.49 33.81 6.51
N SER A 177 7.96 33.71 5.29
CA SER A 177 7.83 34.86 4.38
C SER A 177 6.88 35.96 4.87
N ARG A 178 6.05 35.65 5.87
CA ARG A 178 5.06 36.57 6.48
C ARG A 178 5.45 37.02 7.88
N ILE A 179 6.54 36.50 8.44
CA ILE A 179 7.13 37.01 9.68
C ILE A 179 8.16 38.07 9.26
N PRO A 180 7.94 39.36 9.53
CA PRO A 180 9.00 40.35 9.38
C PRO A 180 10.09 40.02 10.38
N LEU A 181 11.19 39.44 9.91
CA LEU A 181 12.39 39.30 10.71
C LEU A 181 12.98 40.71 10.91
N PRO A 182 13.14 41.20 12.15
CA PRO A 182 13.99 42.36 12.37
C PRO A 182 15.42 41.94 12.01
N LEU A 183 16.05 42.71 11.12
CA LEU A 183 17.49 42.66 10.86
C LEU A 183 18.27 42.97 12.14
#